data_AF-A0A1G2D4V6-F1
#
_entry.id   AF-A0A1G2D4V6-F1
#
_cell.length_a   1.000
_cell.length_b   1.000
_cell.length_c   1.000
_cell.angle_alpha   90.00
_cell.angle_beta   90.00
_cell.angle_gamma   90.00
#
_symmetry.space_group_name_H-M   'P 1'
#
loop_
_entity.id
_entity.type
_entity.pdbx_description
1 polymer ?
#
loop_
_entity_poly.entity_id
_entity_poly.type
_entity_poly.pdbx_seq_one_letter_code
_entity_poly.pdbx_strand_id
1 'polypeptide(L)'
;MKKIIIGALLLGPAVAFAQPLSQFQNLVVSVGNIVDLLVPILITLAVVMFFWGLVKYIANASDETAKEAGKSLMIWGMIAIFIMVALWAILGFISTQLGIQGTINTGTPPTFGLPG
;
A
#
# COMPACT_ATOMS: atom_id res chain seq x y z
N MET A 1 40.34 26.74 23.14
CA MET A 1 38.92 26.83 22.72
C MET A 1 38.74 26.96 21.21
N LYS A 2 39.38 27.91 20.50
CA LYS A 2 39.25 28.04 19.02
C LYS A 2 39.62 26.79 18.19
N LYS A 3 40.60 26.00 18.63
CA LYS A 3 41.09 24.81 17.90
C LYS A 3 40.11 23.62 17.93
N ILE A 4 39.26 23.53 18.96
CA ILE A 4 38.26 22.46 19.10
C ILE A 4 37.05 22.72 18.20
N ILE A 5 36.66 24.00 18.08
CA ILE A 5 35.56 24.43 17.19
C ILE A 5 35.93 24.19 15.71
N ILE A 6 37.17 24.49 15.32
CA ILE A 6 37.67 24.25 13.95
C ILE A 6 37.73 22.74 13.64
N GLY A 7 38.17 21.92 14.60
CA GLY A 7 38.16 20.45 14.44
C GLY A 7 36.76 19.86 14.30
N ALA A 8 35.79 20.35 15.10
CA ALA A 8 34.40 19.92 15.01
C ALA A 8 33.71 20.36 13.70
N LEU A 9 34.05 21.55 13.19
CA LEU A 9 33.48 22.07 11.93
C LEU A 9 34.00 21.32 10.69
N LEU A 10 35.26 20.87 10.71
CA LEU A 10 35.86 20.06 9.63
C LEU A 10 35.39 18.59 9.65
N LEU A 11 35.03 18.07 10.83
CA LEU A 11 34.49 16.71 10.96
C LEU A 11 32.97 16.65 10.87
N GLY A 12 32.26 17.78 11.02
CA GLY A 12 30.80 17.87 10.89
C GLY A 12 30.24 17.27 9.60
N PRO A 13 30.81 17.56 8.41
CA PRO A 13 30.38 16.93 7.16
C PRO A 13 30.61 15.42 7.17
N ALA A 14 31.74 14.94 7.68
CA ALA A 14 32.03 13.51 7.75
C ALA A 14 31.05 12.74 8.65
N VAL A 15 30.54 13.36 9.73
CA VAL A 15 29.50 12.77 10.59
C VAL A 15 28.11 12.82 9.94
N ALA A 16 27.80 13.87 9.17
CA ALA A 16 26.57 13.96 8.39
C ALA A 16 26.52 12.91 7.26
N PHE A 17 27.65 12.65 6.59
CA PHE A 17 27.78 11.57 5.60
C PHE A 17 27.92 10.17 6.23
N ALA A 18 28.17 10.07 7.55
CA ALA A 18 28.21 8.81 8.28
C ALA A 18 26.86 8.40 8.89
N GLN A 19 25.77 9.13 8.62
CA GLN A 19 24.44 8.70 9.03
C GLN A 19 24.15 7.31 8.43
N PRO A 20 23.95 6.29 9.28
CA PRO A 20 23.83 4.92 8.79
C PRO A 20 22.53 4.78 8.00
N LEU A 21 22.62 4.17 6.81
CA LEU A 21 21.50 3.84 5.91
C LEU A 21 20.30 3.21 6.64
N SER A 22 20.56 2.56 7.78
CA SER A 22 19.58 2.08 8.77
C SER A 22 18.47 3.09 9.13
N GLN A 23 18.76 4.39 9.21
CA GLN A 23 17.75 5.39 9.59
C GLN A 23 16.72 5.59 8.46
N PHE A 24 17.17 5.55 7.21
CA PHE A 24 16.29 5.58 6.04
C PHE A 24 15.53 4.27 5.91
N GLN A 25 16.19 3.12 6.13
CA GLN A 25 15.54 1.81 6.13
C GLN A 25 14.42 1.74 7.18
N ASN A 26 14.66 2.26 8.38
CA ASN A 26 13.64 2.31 9.45
C ASN A 26 12.44 3.19 9.06
N LEU A 27 12.65 4.28 8.34
CA LEU A 27 11.56 5.11 7.81
C LEU A 27 10.75 4.35 6.76
N VAL A 28 11.42 3.69 5.80
CA VAL A 28 10.77 2.90 4.75
C VAL A 28 9.95 1.76 5.35
N VAL A 29 10.50 1.03 6.33
CA VAL A 29 9.80 -0.05 7.04
C VAL A 29 8.60 0.52 7.82
N SER A 30 8.76 1.67 8.49
CA SER A 30 7.66 2.29 9.23
C SER A 30 6.50 2.70 8.31
N VAL A 31 6.80 3.26 7.14
CA VAL A 31 5.79 3.58 6.13
C VAL A 31 5.14 2.31 5.57
N GLY A 32 5.94 1.27 5.28
CA GLY A 32 5.45 -0.04 4.85
C GLY A 32 4.43 -0.61 5.82
N ASN A 33 4.73 -0.61 7.13
CA ASN A 33 3.82 -1.11 8.17
C ASN A 33 2.48 -0.35 8.21
N ILE A 34 2.49 0.97 7.97
CA ILE A 34 1.25 1.77 7.92
C ILE A 34 0.41 1.36 6.70
N VAL A 35 1.05 1.19 5.54
CA VAL A 35 0.38 0.76 4.31
C VAL A 35 -0.18 -0.65 4.49
N ASP A 36 0.58 -1.57 5.06
CA ASP A 36 0.17 -2.95 5.31
C ASP A 36 -1.05 -3.03 6.24
N LEU A 37 -1.18 -2.10 7.18
CA LEU A 37 -2.38 -1.97 8.02
C LEU A 37 -3.57 -1.37 7.25
N LEU A 38 -3.33 -0.41 6.35
CA LEU A 38 -4.39 0.30 5.62
C LEU A 38 -5.04 -0.56 4.54
N VAL A 39 -4.26 -1.35 3.80
CA VAL A 39 -4.78 -2.15 2.67
C VAL A 39 -5.95 -3.07 3.05
N PRO A 40 -5.87 -3.93 4.10
CA PRO A 40 -7.00 -4.79 4.46
C PRO A 40 -8.25 -4.00 4.86
N ILE A 41 -8.09 -2.82 5.47
CA ILE A 41 -9.19 -1.91 5.79
C ILE A 41 -9.86 -1.40 4.50
N LEU A 42 -9.06 -0.96 3.52
CA LEU A 42 -9.56 -0.48 2.23
C LEU A 42 -10.29 -1.59 1.45
N ILE A 43 -9.78 -2.81 1.45
CA ILE A 43 -10.45 -3.96 0.80
C ILE A 43 -11.80 -4.23 1.47
N THR A 44 -11.83 -4.24 2.81
CA THR A 44 -13.08 -4.45 3.57
C THR A 44 -14.11 -3.37 3.21
N LEU A 45 -13.70 -2.09 3.18
CA LEU A 45 -14.57 -0.98 2.79
C LEU A 45 -15.04 -1.09 1.34
N ALA A 46 -14.17 -1.47 0.41
CA ALA A 46 -14.53 -1.65 -1.00
C ALA A 46 -15.59 -2.75 -1.17
N VAL A 47 -15.46 -3.87 -0.46
CA VAL A 47 -16.44 -4.96 -0.46
C VAL A 47 -17.77 -4.48 0.13
N VAL A 48 -17.76 -3.75 1.25
CA VAL A 48 -18.98 -3.20 1.85
C VAL A 48 -19.68 -2.23 0.89
N MET A 49 -18.94 -1.31 0.26
CA MET A 49 -19.45 -0.36 -0.72
C MET A 49 -20.04 -1.06 -1.95
N PHE A 50 -19.39 -2.13 -2.42
CA PHE A 50 -19.90 -2.96 -3.51
C PHE A 50 -21.26 -3.60 -3.16
N PHE A 51 -21.36 -4.26 -2.00
CA PHE A 51 -22.62 -4.84 -1.54
C PHE A 51 -23.70 -3.78 -1.30
N TRP A 52 -23.34 -2.61 -0.77
CA TRP A 52 -24.27 -1.50 -0.62
C TRP A 52 -24.82 -1.00 -1.96
N GLY A 53 -23.96 -0.91 -2.98
CA GLY A 53 -24.35 -0.60 -4.35
C GLY A 53 -25.29 -1.64 -4.94
N LEU A 54 -25.00 -2.93 -4.72
CA LEU A 54 -25.83 -4.04 -5.17
C LEU A 54 -27.22 -4.03 -4.51
N VAL A 55 -27.29 -3.85 -3.19
CA VAL A 55 -28.57 -3.76 -2.47
C VAL A 55 -29.38 -2.57 -2.98
N LYS A 56 -28.75 -1.40 -3.15
CA LYS A 56 -29.43 -0.21 -3.69
C LYS A 56 -29.92 -0.43 -5.12
N TYR A 57 -29.15 -1.11 -5.96
CA TYR A 57 -29.52 -1.44 -7.33
C TYR A 57 -30.75 -2.36 -7.39
N ILE A 58 -30.80 -3.40 -6.53
CA ILE A 58 -31.93 -4.34 -6.48
C ILE A 58 -33.17 -3.70 -5.85
N ALA A 59 -33.01 -2.95 -4.75
CA ALA A 59 -34.12 -2.36 -4.01
C ALA A 59 -34.84 -1.24 -4.80
N ASN A 60 -34.14 -0.56 -5.70
CA ASN A 60 -34.69 0.53 -6.52
C ASN A 60 -34.95 0.11 -7.97
N ALA A 61 -35.22 -1.17 -8.23
CA ALA A 61 -35.44 -1.68 -9.58
C ALA A 61 -36.59 -0.97 -10.34
N SER A 62 -37.54 -0.37 -9.61
CA SER A 62 -38.72 0.33 -10.13
C SER A 62 -38.48 1.80 -10.50
N ASP A 63 -37.37 2.40 -10.03
CA ASP A 63 -37.02 3.80 -10.26
C ASP A 63 -35.72 3.86 -11.08
N GLU A 64 -35.81 4.28 -12.35
CA GLU A 64 -34.66 4.33 -13.25
C GLU A 64 -33.51 5.19 -12.72
N THR A 65 -33.81 6.30 -12.05
CA THR A 65 -32.78 7.22 -11.57
C THR A 65 -32.00 6.63 -10.39
N ALA A 66 -32.70 6.00 -9.45
CA ALA A 66 -32.09 5.34 -8.31
C ALA A 66 -31.38 4.02 -8.71
N LYS A 67 -31.89 3.33 -9.74
CA LYS A 67 -31.23 2.17 -10.36
C LYS A 67 -29.90 2.54 -11.00
N GLU A 68 -29.84 3.63 -11.76
CA GLU A 68 -28.58 4.09 -12.37
C GLU A 68 -27.54 4.49 -11.31
N ALA A 69 -27.96 5.17 -10.25
CA ALA A 69 -27.09 5.52 -9.14
C ALA A 69 -26.52 4.28 -8.42
N GLY A 70 -27.36 3.26 -8.16
CA GLY A 70 -26.93 1.98 -7.57
C GLY A 70 -25.95 1.22 -8.47
N LYS A 71 -26.23 1.20 -9.79
CA LYS A 71 -25.35 0.57 -10.80
C LYS A 71 -23.97 1.25 -10.85
N SER A 72 -23.93 2.57 -10.83
CA SER A 72 -22.67 3.33 -10.82
C SER A 72 -21.84 2.98 -9.58
N LEU A 73 -22.45 3.00 -8.39
CA LEU A 73 -21.77 2.66 -7.15
C LEU A 73 -21.22 1.21 -7.17
N MET A 74 -21.99 0.27 -7.70
CA MET A 74 -21.57 -1.12 -7.89
C MET A 74 -20.35 -1.23 -8.80
N ILE A 75 -20.36 -0.54 -9.95
CA ILE A 75 -19.24 -0.56 -10.91
C ILE A 75 -17.97 0.02 -10.27
N TRP A 76 -18.08 1.15 -9.55
CA TRP A 76 -16.94 1.74 -8.85
C TRP A 76 -16.36 0.81 -7.77
N GLY A 77 -17.23 0.15 -6.99
CA GLY A 77 -16.80 -0.87 -6.02
C GLY A 77 -16.08 -2.04 -6.70
N MET A 78 -16.59 -2.51 -7.84
CA MET A 78 -16.00 -3.62 -8.57
C MET A 78 -14.67 -3.28 -9.22
N ILE A 79 -14.53 -2.07 -9.77
CA ILE A 79 -13.26 -1.56 -10.31
C ILE A 79 -12.22 -1.47 -9.19
N ALA A 80 -12.59 -0.96 -8.01
CA ALA A 80 -11.67 -0.85 -6.88
C ALA A 80 -11.11 -2.22 -6.44
N ILE A 81 -11.99 -3.21 -6.32
CA ILE A 81 -11.60 -4.59 -5.98
C ILE A 81 -10.73 -5.19 -7.10
N PHE A 82 -11.12 -5.00 -8.36
CA PHE A 82 -10.38 -5.52 -9.51
C PHE A 82 -8.95 -4.98 -9.57
N ILE A 83 -8.75 -3.67 -9.40
CA ILE A 83 -7.41 -3.06 -9.43
C ILE A 83 -6.54 -3.62 -8.30
N MET A 84 -7.08 -3.75 -7.09
CA MET A 84 -6.35 -4.32 -5.96
C MET A 84 -5.87 -5.74 -6.27
N VAL A 85 -6.74 -6.62 -6.77
CA VAL A 85 -6.38 -8.01 -7.09
C VAL A 85 -5.45 -8.09 -8.30
N ALA A 86 -5.69 -7.29 -9.34
CA ALA A 86 -4.91 -7.30 -10.57
C ALA A 86 -3.45 -6.90 -10.34
N LEU A 87 -3.21 -5.87 -9.51
CA LEU A 87 -1.85 -5.46 -9.16
C LEU A 87 -1.09 -6.59 -8.47
N TRP A 88 -1.71 -7.29 -7.51
CA TRP A 88 -1.06 -8.43 -6.84
C TRP A 88 -0.80 -9.61 -7.77
N ALA A 89 -1.74 -9.93 -8.66
CA ALA A 89 -1.58 -10.98 -9.65
C ALA A 89 -0.39 -10.70 -10.59
N ILE A 90 -0.27 -9.45 -11.06
CA ILE A 90 0.85 -9.02 -11.92
C ILE A 90 2.17 -9.05 -11.14
N LEU A 91 2.21 -8.54 -9.91
CA LEU A 91 3.42 -8.55 -9.09
C LEU A 91 3.89 -9.98 -8.79
N GLY A 92 2.97 -10.90 -8.48
CA GLY A 92 3.28 -12.32 -8.28
C GLY A 92 3.75 -13.02 -9.55
N PHE A 93 3.17 -12.66 -10.70
CA PHE A 93 3.64 -13.15 -12.00
C PHE A 93 5.08 -12.69 -12.28
N ILE A 94 5.34 -11.39 -12.12
CA ILE A 94 6.67 -10.80 -12.35
C ILE A 94 7.71 -11.37 -11.38
N SER A 95 7.39 -11.52 -10.09
CA SER A 95 8.33 -12.07 -9.11
C SER A 95 8.73 -13.51 -9.47
N THR A 96 7.77 -14.31 -9.95
CA THR A 96 8.02 -15.68 -10.42
C THR A 96 8.92 -15.69 -11.65
N GLN A 97 8.68 -14.79 -12.63
CA GLN A 97 9.49 -14.71 -13.84
C GLN A 97 10.93 -14.23 -13.57
N LEU A 98 11.11 -13.34 -12.60
CA LEU A 98 12.42 -12.79 -12.23
C LEU A 98 13.18 -13.65 -11.21
N GLY A 99 12.62 -14.79 -10.78
CA GLY A 99 13.24 -15.67 -9.80
C GLY A 99 13.41 -15.02 -8.42
N ILE A 100 12.62 -13.99 -8.12
CA ILE A 100 12.66 -13.30 -6.83
C ILE A 100 11.96 -14.20 -5.81
N GLN A 101 12.75 -14.94 -5.04
CA GLN A 101 12.26 -15.80 -3.97
C GLN A 101 11.91 -14.95 -2.74
N GLY A 102 10.62 -14.62 -2.62
CA GLY A 102 10.03 -14.03 -1.43
C GLY A 102 8.62 -14.60 -1.25
N THR A 103 8.18 -14.78 -0.01
CA THR A 103 6.81 -15.25 0.28
C THR A 103 5.82 -14.16 -0.10
N ILE A 104 5.23 -14.23 -1.29
CA ILE A 104 4.03 -13.47 -1.63
C ILE A 104 2.87 -14.17 -0.93
N ASN A 105 2.56 -13.76 0.31
CA ASN A 105 1.35 -14.22 0.98
C ASN A 105 0.15 -13.64 0.24
N THR A 106 -0.49 -14.37 -0.65
CA THR A 106 -1.61 -13.86 -1.48
C THR A 106 -2.88 -13.46 -0.70
N GLY A 107 -2.89 -13.64 0.63
CA GLY A 107 -3.95 -13.21 1.54
C GLY A 107 -3.69 -11.87 2.25
N THR A 108 -2.48 -11.31 2.12
CA THR A 108 -2.08 -10.01 2.70
C THR A 108 -1.17 -9.29 1.70
N PRO A 109 -0.95 -7.97 1.83
CA PRO A 109 0.15 -7.34 1.10
C PRO A 109 1.47 -8.11 1.36
N PRO A 110 2.33 -8.32 0.34
CA PRO A 110 3.65 -8.85 0.53
C PRO A 110 4.48 -7.83 1.31
N THR A 111 4.81 -8.19 2.54
CA THR A 111 5.67 -7.40 3.41
C THR A 111 7.13 -7.69 3.04
N PHE A 112 7.90 -6.68 2.66
CA PHE A 112 9.33 -6.83 2.44
C PHE A 112 10.04 -6.91 3.80
N GLY A 113 10.20 -8.12 4.34
CA GLY A 113 11.08 -8.35 5.47
C GLY A 113 12.52 -8.09 5.05
N LEU A 114 13.15 -7.06 5.61
CA LEU A 114 14.59 -6.84 5.44
C LEU A 114 15.34 -7.95 6.18
N PRO A 115 16.32 -8.62 5.55
CA PRO A 115 17.25 -9.46 6.28
C PRO A 115 18.08 -8.56 7.21
N GLY A 116 18.24 -9.00 8.46
CA GLY A 116 19.15 -8.38 9.42
C GLY A 116 20.60 -8.43 8.95
#